data_AF-A0A5E3WVJ4-F1
#
_entry.id   AF-A0A5E3WVJ4-F1
#
_cell.length_a   1.000
_cell.length_b   1.000
_cell.length_c   1.000
_cell.angle_alpha   90.00
_cell.angle_beta   90.00
_cell.angle_gamma   90.00
#
_symmetry.space_group_name_H-M   'P 1'
#
loop_
_entity.id
_entity.type
_entity.pdbx_description
1 polymer ?
#
loop_
_entity_poly.entity_id
_entity_poly.type
_entity_poly.pdbx_seq_one_letter_code
_entity_poly.pdbx_strand_id
1 'polypeptide(L)'
;MDPLITNPISETTAVLDQCAHTACGLGSLSDLVTPSSLRTELSGFYREHAESPAAVSSLRLREALDVVFVLSAGTSGIAVSQLQTLCEYLVVEQTALITYTQSRDIDLIRRLMNDTQDISSTDRMRMLWDALISSQRESHSELEQDELGPLQWWLAVDALISGQTLRRHDIHCGVLRKSAERHGWASPSSPPVELAPAASRRSAMSSMAGDATVVARRTFVSPWLAPPGFNAEISWRITDHNKLLEELLTWPRGRPIPEALIWEHPAMHGCLVDTSGHAIQFQAGRTGI
;
A
#
# COMPACT_ATOMS: atom_id res chain seq x y z
N MET A 1 7.87 -0.07 -52.65
CA MET A 1 6.65 -0.28 -51.86
C MET A 1 7.09 -0.18 -50.42
N ASP A 2 6.89 0.99 -49.81
CA ASP A 2 7.32 1.23 -48.44
C ASP A 2 6.31 0.58 -47.49
N PRO A 3 6.77 -0.15 -46.46
CA PRO A 3 5.87 -0.71 -45.47
C PRO A 3 5.21 0.43 -44.69
N LEU A 4 3.88 0.42 -44.63
CA LEU A 4 3.09 1.28 -43.75
C LEU A 4 3.57 1.05 -42.31
N ILE A 5 4.30 2.01 -41.75
CA ILE A 5 4.63 2.05 -40.33
C ILE A 5 3.33 2.43 -39.60
N THR A 6 2.59 1.43 -39.13
CA THR A 6 1.49 1.63 -38.19
C THR A 6 2.06 2.17 -36.89
N ASN A 7 1.46 3.24 -36.36
CA ASN A 7 1.90 3.87 -35.12
C ASN A 7 1.57 2.96 -33.92
N PRO A 8 2.57 2.35 -33.24
CA PRO A 8 2.32 1.41 -32.14
C PRO A 8 1.68 2.10 -30.91
N ILE A 9 1.72 3.42 -30.84
CA ILE A 9 1.25 4.21 -29.69
C ILE A 9 -0.28 4.15 -29.54
N SER A 10 -1.03 4.08 -30.66
CA SER A 10 -2.50 4.09 -30.61
C SER A 10 -3.09 2.79 -30.05
N GLU A 11 -2.43 1.65 -30.27
CA GLU A 11 -2.92 0.35 -29.79
C GLU A 11 -2.72 0.22 -28.28
N THR A 12 -1.57 0.63 -27.73
CA THR A 12 -1.30 0.58 -26.29
C THR A 12 -2.30 1.41 -25.50
N THR A 13 -2.67 2.59 -26.00
CA THR A 13 -3.65 3.44 -25.31
C THR A 13 -5.05 2.82 -25.25
N ALA A 14 -5.46 2.10 -26.31
CA ALA A 14 -6.77 1.46 -26.35
C ALA A 14 -6.84 0.25 -25.42
N VAL A 15 -5.77 -0.56 -25.35
CA VAL A 15 -5.69 -1.70 -24.42
C VAL A 15 -5.73 -1.20 -22.97
N LEU A 16 -4.97 -0.15 -22.64
CA LEU A 16 -4.95 0.41 -21.29
C LEU A 16 -6.31 0.97 -20.86
N ASP A 17 -7.01 1.66 -21.77
CA ASP A 17 -8.35 2.19 -21.49
C ASP A 17 -9.36 1.04 -21.28
N GLN A 18 -9.27 -0.02 -22.08
CA GLN A 18 -10.08 -1.22 -21.89
C GLN A 18 -9.81 -1.88 -20.52
N CYS A 19 -8.55 -2.04 -20.13
CA CYS A 19 -8.20 -2.58 -18.81
C CYS A 19 -8.74 -1.69 -17.67
N ALA A 20 -8.66 -0.37 -17.83
CA ALA A 20 -9.21 0.58 -16.86
C ALA A 20 -10.73 0.45 -16.75
N HIS A 21 -11.44 0.32 -17.88
CA HIS A 21 -12.88 0.06 -17.89
C HIS A 21 -13.26 -1.26 -17.23
N THR A 22 -12.53 -2.35 -17.49
CA THR A 22 -12.74 -3.65 -16.82
C THR A 22 -12.58 -3.52 -15.30
N ALA A 23 -11.52 -2.87 -14.83
CA ALA A 23 -11.27 -2.66 -13.41
C ALA A 23 -12.32 -1.74 -12.73
N CYS A 24 -12.95 -0.84 -13.48
CA CYS A 24 -14.06 0.00 -12.99
C CYS A 24 -15.37 -0.76 -12.82
N GLY A 25 -15.55 -1.92 -13.45
CA GLY A 25 -16.81 -2.67 -13.43
C GLY A 25 -17.96 -2.01 -14.21
N LEU A 26 -19.18 -2.50 -14.00
CA LEU A 26 -20.36 -2.10 -14.76
C LEU A 26 -20.99 -0.79 -14.26
N GLY A 27 -20.97 0.28 -15.07
CA GLY A 27 -21.71 1.51 -14.75
C GLY A 27 -21.06 2.77 -15.34
N SER A 28 -21.59 3.93 -14.97
CA SER A 28 -21.01 5.22 -15.32
C SER A 28 -19.77 5.51 -14.47
N LEU A 29 -18.76 6.18 -15.03
CA LEU A 29 -17.57 6.63 -14.28
C LEU A 29 -17.94 7.57 -13.10
N SER A 30 -19.09 8.23 -13.16
CA SER A 30 -19.59 9.09 -12.07
C SER A 30 -20.20 8.31 -10.89
N ASP A 31 -20.47 7.01 -11.06
CA ASP A 31 -21.18 6.23 -10.05
C ASP A 31 -20.34 6.04 -8.80
N LEU A 32 -21.00 6.13 -7.65
CA LEU A 32 -20.39 5.85 -6.36
C LEU A 32 -20.11 4.36 -6.25
N VAL A 33 -18.91 4.04 -5.78
CA VAL A 33 -18.55 2.69 -5.37
C VAL A 33 -18.81 2.59 -3.87
N THR A 34 -19.51 1.55 -3.47
CA THR A 34 -19.83 1.25 -2.07
C THR A 34 -19.50 -0.22 -1.78
N PRO A 35 -19.39 -0.62 -0.50
CA PRO A 35 -19.24 -2.04 -0.16
C PRO A 35 -20.37 -2.93 -0.71
N SER A 36 -21.59 -2.38 -0.83
CA SER A 36 -22.73 -3.09 -1.41
C SER A 36 -22.62 -3.25 -2.93
N SER A 37 -22.17 -2.22 -3.66
CA SER A 37 -21.97 -2.34 -5.11
C SER A 37 -20.83 -3.33 -5.42
N LEU A 38 -19.73 -3.26 -4.65
CA LEU A 38 -18.62 -4.20 -4.74
C LEU A 38 -19.10 -5.66 -4.57
N ARG A 39 -19.87 -5.92 -3.52
CA ARG A 39 -20.40 -7.27 -3.25
C ARG A 39 -21.26 -7.79 -4.41
N THR A 40 -22.15 -6.94 -4.93
CA THR A 40 -23.04 -7.32 -6.04
C THR A 40 -22.25 -7.66 -7.31
N GLU A 41 -21.31 -6.83 -7.70
CA GLU A 41 -20.52 -7.05 -8.92
C GLU A 41 -19.56 -8.23 -8.79
N LEU A 42 -18.90 -8.40 -7.65
CA LEU A 42 -18.08 -9.60 -7.42
C LEU A 42 -18.91 -10.88 -7.46
N SER A 43 -20.10 -10.86 -6.88
CA SER A 43 -21.00 -12.03 -6.91
C SER A 43 -21.44 -12.38 -8.33
N GLY A 44 -21.65 -11.37 -9.18
CA GLY A 44 -21.92 -11.56 -10.60
C GLY A 44 -20.69 -12.11 -11.34
N PHE A 45 -19.54 -11.48 -11.15
CA PHE A 45 -18.27 -11.86 -11.76
C PHE A 45 -17.92 -13.32 -11.50
N TYR A 46 -17.93 -13.78 -10.23
CA TYR A 46 -17.59 -15.16 -9.87
C TYR A 46 -18.65 -16.19 -10.31
N ARG A 47 -19.89 -15.76 -10.57
CA ARG A 47 -20.92 -16.64 -11.14
C ARG A 47 -20.67 -16.89 -12.62
N GLU A 48 -20.17 -15.89 -13.32
CA GLU A 48 -19.92 -15.93 -14.77
C GLU A 48 -18.55 -16.56 -15.10
N HIS A 49 -17.54 -16.33 -14.25
CA HIS A 49 -16.14 -16.74 -14.50
C HIS A 49 -15.72 -17.86 -13.54
N ALA A 50 -16.14 -19.09 -13.85
CA ALA A 50 -15.96 -20.25 -12.98
C ALA A 50 -14.53 -20.84 -12.98
N GLU A 51 -13.67 -20.45 -13.91
CA GLU A 51 -12.43 -21.19 -14.18
C GLU A 51 -11.33 -20.97 -13.14
N SER A 52 -11.35 -19.88 -12.36
CA SER A 52 -10.33 -19.61 -11.33
C SER A 52 -10.77 -18.66 -10.20
N PRO A 53 -11.97 -18.84 -9.62
CA PRO A 53 -12.48 -17.90 -8.62
C PRO A 53 -11.62 -17.86 -7.35
N ALA A 54 -10.98 -18.97 -6.98
CA ALA A 54 -10.07 -19.04 -5.84
C ALA A 54 -8.80 -18.20 -6.03
N ALA A 55 -8.18 -18.30 -7.21
CA ALA A 55 -6.97 -17.57 -7.54
C ALA A 55 -7.24 -16.07 -7.59
N VAL A 56 -8.31 -15.67 -8.30
CA VAL A 56 -8.70 -14.26 -8.42
C VAL A 56 -9.05 -13.68 -7.06
N SER A 57 -9.91 -14.32 -6.26
CA SER A 57 -10.29 -13.79 -4.95
C SER A 57 -9.12 -13.69 -3.97
N SER A 58 -8.18 -14.64 -4.02
CA SER A 58 -6.95 -14.59 -3.20
C SER A 58 -6.06 -13.42 -3.61
N LEU A 59 -5.86 -13.23 -4.91
CA LEU A 59 -5.02 -12.16 -5.44
C LEU A 59 -5.64 -10.78 -5.18
N ARG A 60 -6.94 -10.62 -5.34
CA ARG A 60 -7.65 -9.37 -5.00
C ARG A 60 -7.51 -9.01 -3.52
N LEU A 61 -7.77 -9.97 -2.62
CA LEU A 61 -7.63 -9.71 -1.18
C LEU A 61 -6.20 -9.35 -0.81
N ARG A 62 -5.21 -10.00 -1.45
CA ARG A 62 -3.80 -9.68 -1.27
C ARG A 62 -3.49 -8.24 -1.71
N GLU A 63 -3.80 -7.86 -2.95
CA GLU A 63 -3.53 -6.49 -3.42
C GLU A 63 -4.21 -5.43 -2.54
N ALA A 64 -5.42 -5.72 -2.04
CA ALA A 64 -6.13 -4.84 -1.13
C ALA A 64 -5.44 -4.71 0.25
N LEU A 65 -4.98 -5.83 0.82
CA LEU A 65 -4.28 -5.83 2.11
C LEU A 65 -2.92 -5.13 2.00
N ASP A 66 -2.16 -5.36 0.92
CA ASP A 66 -0.88 -4.68 0.63
C ASP A 66 -1.03 -3.16 0.80
N VAL A 67 -2.04 -2.61 0.13
CA VAL A 67 -2.32 -1.18 0.16
C VAL A 67 -2.67 -0.71 1.57
N VAL A 68 -3.53 -1.44 2.28
CA VAL A 68 -3.92 -1.09 3.66
C VAL A 68 -2.74 -1.20 4.64
N PHE A 69 -1.81 -2.13 4.43
CA PHE A 69 -0.58 -2.24 5.23
C PHE A 69 0.35 -1.07 5.02
N VAL A 70 0.61 -0.71 3.77
CA VAL A 70 1.47 0.44 3.43
C VAL A 70 0.91 1.71 4.07
N LEU A 71 -0.41 1.90 4.01
CA LEU A 71 -1.09 3.03 4.65
C LEU A 71 -0.97 3.01 6.17
N SER A 72 -1.13 1.84 6.79
CA SER A 72 -1.05 1.67 8.25
C SER A 72 0.37 1.88 8.79
N ALA A 73 1.39 1.51 8.02
CA ALA A 73 2.80 1.71 8.40
C ALA A 73 3.26 3.16 8.19
N GLY A 74 2.72 3.85 7.17
CA GLY A 74 3.25 5.13 6.70
C GLY A 74 2.63 6.39 7.29
N THR A 75 1.47 6.34 7.94
CA THR A 75 0.67 7.57 8.15
C THR A 75 0.23 7.86 9.59
N SER A 76 0.79 8.91 10.16
CA SER A 76 0.17 9.69 11.24
C SER A 76 -0.85 10.68 10.64
N GLY A 77 -1.99 10.19 10.14
CA GLY A 77 -2.97 11.11 9.53
C GLY A 77 -4.26 10.53 8.99
N ILE A 78 -4.39 9.21 8.86
CA ILE A 78 -5.65 8.60 8.43
C ILE A 78 -6.67 8.72 9.57
N ALA A 79 -7.82 9.33 9.27
CA ALA A 79 -8.91 9.42 10.23
C ALA A 79 -9.48 8.01 10.49
N VAL A 80 -9.91 7.77 11.73
CA VAL A 80 -10.51 6.47 12.13
C VAL A 80 -11.68 6.08 11.22
N SER A 81 -12.48 7.07 10.79
CA SER A 81 -13.59 6.85 9.85
C SER A 81 -13.13 6.34 8.46
N GLN A 82 -12.00 6.83 7.96
CA GLN A 82 -11.44 6.39 6.67
C GLN A 82 -10.91 4.95 6.78
N LEU A 83 -10.24 4.62 7.88
CA LEU A 83 -9.80 3.26 8.16
C LEU A 83 -11.00 2.31 8.28
N GLN A 84 -12.08 2.76 8.93
CA GLN A 84 -13.31 1.99 9.00
C GLN A 84 -13.89 1.71 7.61
N THR A 85 -13.95 2.71 6.73
CA THR A 85 -14.40 2.51 5.34
C THR A 85 -13.51 1.51 4.59
N LEU A 86 -12.18 1.59 4.71
CA LEU A 86 -11.26 0.62 4.10
C LEU A 86 -11.50 -0.80 4.62
N CYS A 87 -11.75 -0.95 5.94
CA CYS A 87 -12.10 -2.22 6.53
C CYS A 87 -13.41 -2.80 5.96
N GLU A 88 -14.43 -1.98 5.69
CA GLU A 88 -15.68 -2.45 5.08
C GLU A 88 -15.45 -3.02 3.68
N TYR A 89 -14.60 -2.40 2.87
CA TYR A 89 -14.21 -2.94 1.56
C TYR A 89 -13.42 -4.24 1.68
N LEU A 90 -12.44 -4.30 2.60
CA LEU A 90 -11.66 -5.52 2.86
C LEU A 90 -12.56 -6.69 3.28
N VAL A 91 -13.58 -6.44 4.12
CA VAL A 91 -14.54 -7.48 4.53
C VAL A 91 -15.30 -8.06 3.34
N VAL A 92 -15.60 -7.26 2.31
CA VAL A 92 -16.25 -7.76 1.09
C VAL A 92 -15.31 -8.67 0.29
N GLU A 93 -14.07 -8.25 0.06
CA GLU A 93 -13.06 -9.08 -0.63
C GLU A 93 -12.80 -10.40 0.12
N GLN A 94 -12.69 -10.32 1.44
CA GLN A 94 -12.53 -11.47 2.32
C GLN A 94 -13.72 -12.41 2.25
N THR A 95 -14.94 -11.87 2.28
CA THR A 95 -16.17 -12.68 2.13
C THR A 95 -16.19 -13.40 0.79
N ALA A 96 -15.78 -12.72 -0.29
CA ALA A 96 -15.66 -13.33 -1.60
C ALA A 96 -14.63 -14.48 -1.60
N LEU A 97 -13.45 -14.27 -1.02
CA LEU A 97 -12.43 -15.32 -0.88
C LEU A 97 -13.00 -16.57 -0.17
N ILE A 98 -13.65 -16.39 0.97
CA ILE A 98 -14.23 -17.49 1.76
C ILE A 98 -15.35 -18.21 0.99
N THR A 99 -16.15 -17.47 0.24
CA THR A 99 -17.31 -18.00 -0.49
C THR A 99 -16.87 -18.82 -1.69
N TYR A 100 -15.84 -18.36 -2.40
CA TYR A 100 -15.49 -18.88 -3.72
C TYR A 100 -14.20 -19.70 -3.75
N THR A 101 -13.52 -19.87 -2.61
CA THR A 101 -12.34 -20.74 -2.49
C THR A 101 -12.65 -22.00 -1.69
N GLN A 102 -12.45 -23.16 -2.31
CA GLN A 102 -12.55 -24.46 -1.65
C GLN A 102 -11.14 -24.94 -1.25
N SER A 103 -10.48 -24.27 -0.30
CA SER A 103 -9.17 -24.69 0.22
C SER A 103 -9.23 -24.94 1.73
N ARG A 104 -8.42 -25.89 2.21
CA ARG A 104 -8.18 -26.11 3.65
C ARG A 104 -7.60 -24.85 4.31
N ASP A 105 -6.89 -24.02 3.56
CA ASP A 105 -6.33 -22.76 4.07
C ASP A 105 -7.44 -21.76 4.42
N ILE A 106 -8.59 -21.85 3.78
CA ILE A 106 -9.76 -21.02 4.11
C ILE A 106 -10.30 -21.37 5.49
N ASP A 107 -10.20 -22.62 5.94
CA ASP A 107 -10.61 -22.97 7.30
C ASP A 107 -9.68 -22.32 8.34
N LEU A 108 -8.38 -22.18 8.04
CA LEU A 108 -7.44 -21.45 8.89
C LEU A 108 -7.78 -19.95 8.90
N ILE A 109 -8.01 -19.36 7.73
CA ILE A 109 -8.43 -17.96 7.60
C ILE A 109 -9.74 -17.72 8.38
N ARG A 110 -10.73 -18.62 8.23
CA ARG A 110 -12.01 -18.54 8.93
C ARG A 110 -11.85 -18.68 10.45
N ARG A 111 -10.97 -19.56 10.94
CA ARG A 111 -10.66 -19.68 12.37
C ARG A 111 -9.99 -18.42 12.91
N LEU A 112 -8.99 -17.90 12.19
CA LEU A 112 -8.29 -16.67 12.54
C LEU A 112 -9.26 -15.47 12.66
N MET A 113 -10.36 -15.50 11.90
CA MET A 113 -11.41 -14.50 11.94
C MET A 113 -12.43 -14.68 13.06
N ASN A 114 -12.69 -15.91 13.50
CA ASN A 114 -13.71 -16.21 14.50
C ASN A 114 -13.17 -16.09 15.94
N ASP A 115 -11.87 -16.29 16.16
CA ASP A 115 -11.22 -16.25 17.49
C ASP A 115 -10.98 -14.83 18.04
N THR A 116 -11.70 -13.82 17.54
CA THR A 116 -11.26 -12.41 17.57
C THR A 116 -11.75 -11.58 18.75
N GLN A 117 -11.94 -12.15 19.94
CA GLN A 117 -12.37 -11.32 21.07
C GLN A 117 -11.23 -10.49 21.69
N ASP A 118 -9.96 -10.80 21.39
CA ASP A 118 -8.81 -10.23 22.13
C ASP A 118 -7.61 -9.78 21.27
N ILE A 119 -7.67 -9.92 19.94
CA ILE A 119 -6.54 -9.60 19.05
C ILE A 119 -6.74 -8.22 18.42
N SER A 120 -5.68 -7.40 18.42
CA SER A 120 -5.70 -6.09 17.76
C SER A 120 -6.03 -6.24 16.27
N SER A 121 -6.79 -5.29 15.70
CA SER A 121 -7.18 -5.34 14.29
C SER A 121 -5.97 -5.42 13.35
N THR A 122 -4.87 -4.75 13.72
CA THR A 122 -3.60 -4.73 12.99
C THR A 122 -2.88 -6.08 13.02
N ASP A 123 -2.78 -6.72 14.19
CA ASP A 123 -2.14 -8.04 14.29
C ASP A 123 -2.92 -9.10 13.55
N ARG A 124 -4.26 -9.01 13.58
CA ARG A 124 -5.13 -9.88 12.80
C ARG A 124 -4.92 -9.72 11.30
N MET A 125 -4.86 -8.48 10.82
CA MET A 125 -4.55 -8.22 9.42
C MET A 125 -3.19 -8.84 9.07
N ARG A 126 -2.19 -8.73 9.95
CA ARG A 126 -0.82 -9.22 9.69
C ARG A 126 -0.78 -10.74 9.59
N MET A 127 -1.45 -11.43 10.50
CA MET A 127 -1.55 -12.88 10.41
C MET A 127 -2.29 -13.35 9.14
N LEU A 128 -3.35 -12.63 8.74
CA LEU A 128 -4.05 -12.91 7.49
C LEU A 128 -3.12 -12.73 6.27
N TRP A 129 -2.34 -11.65 6.28
CA TRP A 129 -1.33 -11.35 5.28
C TRP A 129 -0.29 -12.47 5.15
N ASP A 130 0.31 -12.86 6.27
CA ASP A 130 1.33 -13.91 6.32
C ASP A 130 0.78 -15.26 5.83
N ALA A 131 -0.48 -15.57 6.18
CA ALA A 131 -1.16 -16.77 5.70
C ALA A 131 -1.38 -16.76 4.18
N LEU A 132 -1.79 -15.62 3.61
CA LEU A 132 -1.99 -15.46 2.17
C LEU A 132 -0.68 -15.53 1.39
N ILE A 133 0.39 -14.93 1.90
CA ILE A 133 1.72 -15.03 1.29
C ILE A 133 2.20 -16.48 1.31
N SER A 134 2.01 -17.17 2.43
CA SER A 134 2.48 -18.54 2.61
C SER A 134 1.77 -19.54 1.68
N SER A 135 0.49 -19.31 1.36
CA SER A 135 -0.30 -20.20 0.49
C SER A 135 -0.03 -20.01 -1.01
N GLN A 136 0.53 -18.88 -1.43
CA GLN A 136 0.68 -18.53 -2.85
C GLN A 136 1.96 -19.01 -3.55
N ARG A 137 2.76 -19.86 -2.92
CA ARG A 137 4.13 -20.15 -3.37
C ARG A 137 4.27 -20.84 -4.74
N GLU A 138 3.18 -21.29 -5.38
CA GLU A 138 3.30 -22.21 -6.54
C GLU A 138 2.51 -21.87 -7.83
N SER A 139 1.64 -20.86 -7.95
CA SER A 139 0.73 -20.86 -9.12
C SER A 139 0.07 -19.56 -9.63
N HIS A 140 0.52 -18.35 -9.27
CA HIS A 140 -0.18 -17.11 -9.68
C HIS A 140 0.59 -16.19 -10.64
N SER A 141 1.69 -16.65 -11.24
CA SER A 141 2.58 -15.82 -12.06
C SER A 141 1.93 -15.21 -13.32
N GLU A 142 0.74 -15.64 -13.71
CA GLU A 142 0.15 -15.33 -15.02
C GLU A 142 -1.17 -14.54 -14.97
N LEU A 143 -1.78 -14.31 -13.79
CA LEU A 143 -3.03 -13.55 -13.76
C LEU A 143 -2.77 -12.08 -14.07
N GLU A 144 -3.25 -11.64 -15.24
CA GLU A 144 -3.17 -10.25 -15.65
C GLU A 144 -4.14 -9.38 -14.82
N GLN A 145 -3.86 -8.07 -14.75
CA GLN A 145 -4.62 -7.19 -13.86
C GLN A 145 -6.07 -7.00 -14.30
N ASP A 146 -6.35 -7.16 -15.59
CA ASP A 146 -7.69 -7.19 -16.18
C ASP A 146 -8.49 -8.44 -15.80
N GLU A 147 -7.82 -9.55 -15.47
CA GLU A 147 -8.44 -10.80 -15.02
C GLU A 147 -8.90 -10.77 -13.55
N LEU A 148 -8.51 -9.73 -12.79
CA LEU A 148 -8.94 -9.58 -11.39
C LEU A 148 -10.41 -9.16 -11.26
N GLY A 149 -11.08 -8.83 -12.36
CA GLY A 149 -12.49 -8.46 -12.36
C GLY A 149 -12.76 -7.03 -11.86
N PRO A 150 -14.03 -6.74 -11.53
CA PRO A 150 -14.52 -5.36 -11.40
C PRO A 150 -14.14 -4.71 -10.06
N LEU A 151 -14.32 -3.39 -10.01
CA LEU A 151 -14.22 -2.55 -8.82
C LEU A 151 -12.93 -2.79 -8.00
N GLN A 152 -11.76 -2.65 -8.64
CA GLN A 152 -10.45 -2.77 -7.99
C GLN A 152 -10.15 -1.53 -7.12
N TRP A 153 -10.92 -1.35 -6.05
CA TRP A 153 -10.97 -0.13 -5.23
C TRP A 153 -9.62 0.27 -4.61
N TRP A 154 -8.71 -0.68 -4.37
CA TRP A 154 -7.38 -0.42 -3.82
C TRP A 154 -6.50 0.43 -4.76
N LEU A 155 -6.82 0.48 -6.06
CA LEU A 155 -6.16 1.37 -7.02
C LEU A 155 -6.52 2.86 -6.82
N ALA A 156 -7.58 3.13 -6.07
CA ALA A 156 -8.13 4.46 -5.81
C ALA A 156 -8.10 4.82 -4.33
N VAL A 157 -7.19 4.19 -3.56
CA VAL A 157 -7.13 4.38 -2.11
C VAL A 157 -6.88 5.83 -1.70
N ASP A 158 -6.19 6.60 -2.54
CA ASP A 158 -5.92 8.02 -2.33
C ASP A 158 -7.19 8.84 -2.15
N ALA A 159 -8.26 8.51 -2.88
CA ALA A 159 -9.55 9.18 -2.75
C ALA A 159 -10.16 8.91 -1.36
N LEU A 160 -10.09 7.67 -0.89
CA LEU A 160 -10.62 7.26 0.42
C LEU A 160 -9.86 7.93 1.58
N ILE A 161 -8.52 7.95 1.54
CA ILE A 161 -7.69 8.61 2.57
C ILE A 161 -7.79 10.13 2.52
N SER A 162 -8.23 10.69 1.39
CA SER A 162 -8.56 12.12 1.26
C SER A 162 -9.96 12.46 1.80
N GLY A 163 -10.70 11.45 2.29
CA GLY A 163 -12.07 11.61 2.80
C GLY A 163 -13.10 11.81 1.69
N GLN A 164 -12.75 11.51 0.44
CA GLN A 164 -13.66 11.59 -0.69
C GLN A 164 -14.50 10.31 -0.79
N THR A 165 -15.70 10.44 -1.35
CA THR A 165 -16.50 9.27 -1.70
C THR A 165 -15.92 8.63 -2.95
N LEU A 166 -15.60 7.34 -2.87
CA LEU A 166 -15.01 6.60 -3.99
C LEU A 166 -15.98 6.51 -5.18
N ARG A 167 -15.48 6.81 -6.37
CA ARG A 167 -16.18 6.70 -7.65
C ARG A 167 -15.45 5.75 -8.60
N ARG A 168 -16.16 5.25 -9.61
CA ARG A 168 -15.54 4.45 -10.69
C ARG A 168 -14.46 5.22 -11.43
N HIS A 169 -14.63 6.53 -11.62
CA HIS A 169 -13.62 7.40 -12.20
C HIS A 169 -12.30 7.36 -11.44
N ASP A 170 -12.34 7.30 -10.11
CA ASP A 170 -11.11 7.26 -9.30
C ASP A 170 -10.34 5.96 -9.53
N ILE A 171 -11.07 4.84 -9.70
CA ILE A 171 -10.49 3.54 -10.07
C ILE A 171 -9.87 3.61 -11.47
N HIS A 172 -10.57 4.21 -12.44
CA HIS A 172 -10.07 4.39 -13.81
C HIS A 172 -8.74 5.15 -13.79
N CYS A 173 -8.70 6.30 -13.11
CA CYS A 173 -7.49 7.09 -12.95
C CYS A 173 -6.38 6.32 -12.22
N GLY A 174 -6.74 5.53 -11.21
CA GLY A 174 -5.80 4.66 -10.48
C GLY A 174 -5.13 3.62 -11.37
N VAL A 175 -5.90 2.97 -12.27
CA VAL A 175 -5.37 2.01 -13.25
C VAL A 175 -4.38 2.70 -14.19
N LEU A 176 -4.78 3.82 -14.79
CA LEU A 176 -3.91 4.55 -15.71
C LEU A 176 -2.60 4.98 -15.04
N ARG A 177 -2.67 5.43 -13.79
CA ARG A 177 -1.49 5.82 -13.01
C ARG A 177 -0.55 4.63 -12.74
N LYS A 178 -1.09 3.51 -12.24
CA LYS A 178 -0.31 2.29 -11.97
C LYS A 178 0.35 1.75 -13.24
N SER A 179 -0.32 1.83 -14.38
CA SER A 179 0.25 1.44 -15.68
C SER A 179 1.36 2.39 -16.13
N ALA A 180 1.19 3.71 -15.98
CA ALA A 180 2.25 4.67 -16.29
C ALA A 180 3.51 4.44 -15.45
N GLU A 181 3.34 4.16 -14.14
CA GLU A 181 4.44 3.83 -13.22
C GLU A 181 5.20 2.57 -13.67
N ARG A 182 4.49 1.51 -14.08
CA ARG A 182 5.10 0.27 -14.58
C ARG A 182 5.90 0.46 -15.86
N HIS A 183 5.47 1.36 -16.74
CA HIS A 183 6.15 1.62 -18.01
C HIS A 183 7.23 2.69 -17.91
N GLY A 184 7.52 3.19 -16.70
CA GLY A 184 8.48 4.27 -16.49
C GLY A 184 8.10 5.55 -17.23
N TRP A 185 6.82 5.68 -17.62
CA TRP A 185 6.32 6.90 -18.21
C TRP A 185 6.29 7.92 -17.11
N ALA A 186 7.07 9.00 -17.27
CA ALA A 186 7.11 10.10 -16.33
C ALA A 186 5.66 10.48 -16.02
N SER A 187 5.25 10.22 -14.77
CA SER A 187 3.88 10.48 -14.33
C SER A 187 3.58 11.92 -14.71
N PRO A 188 2.57 12.19 -15.56
CA PRO A 188 2.27 13.56 -15.96
C PRO A 188 2.01 14.30 -14.65
N SER A 189 2.97 15.16 -14.29
CA SER A 189 2.98 15.85 -13.01
C SER A 189 1.59 16.43 -12.82
N SER A 190 0.85 15.98 -11.79
CA SER A 190 -0.48 16.49 -11.49
C SER A 190 -0.43 18.00 -11.64
N PRO A 191 -1.28 18.62 -12.47
CA PRO A 191 -1.23 20.06 -12.68
C PRO A 191 -1.23 20.70 -11.29
N PRO A 192 -0.29 21.62 -11.01
CA PRO A 192 -0.21 22.25 -9.70
C PRO A 192 -1.61 22.74 -9.37
N VAL A 193 -2.16 22.31 -8.23
CA VAL A 193 -3.45 22.79 -7.73
C VAL A 193 -3.33 24.31 -7.74
N GLU A 194 -3.94 24.93 -8.75
CA GLU A 194 -3.90 26.36 -8.97
C GLU A 194 -4.73 26.94 -7.84
N LEU A 195 -4.05 27.31 -6.76
CA LEU A 195 -4.62 28.05 -5.65
C LEU A 195 -5.28 29.28 -6.25
N ALA A 196 -6.61 29.24 -6.34
CA ALA A 196 -7.41 30.30 -6.92
C ALA A 196 -6.92 31.65 -6.38
N PRO A 197 -6.69 32.66 -7.24
CA PRO A 197 -6.20 33.94 -6.81
C PRO A 197 -7.15 34.51 -5.76
N ALA A 198 -6.60 34.76 -4.57
CA ALA A 198 -7.30 35.36 -3.46
C ALA A 198 -7.94 36.67 -3.93
N ALA A 199 -9.26 36.65 -4.12
CA ALA A 199 -10.03 37.83 -4.45
C ALA A 199 -9.91 38.81 -3.28
N SER A 200 -9.22 39.92 -3.55
CA SER A 200 -9.03 41.05 -2.65
C SER A 200 -10.39 41.66 -2.24
N ARG A 201 -10.90 41.28 -1.08
CA ARG A 201 -11.97 42.02 -0.38
C ARG A 201 -11.34 43.01 0.59
N ARG A 202 -11.44 44.30 0.27
CA ARG A 202 -11.08 45.39 1.17
C ARG A 202 -12.15 45.59 2.25
N SER A 203 -11.66 45.59 3.49
CA SER A 203 -12.05 46.33 4.69
C SER A 203 -13.53 46.54 5.08
N ALA A 204 -13.88 46.00 6.25
CA ALA A 204 -14.47 46.80 7.33
C ALA A 204 -14.03 46.21 8.70
N MET A 205 -13.73 47.09 9.64
CA MET A 205 -13.10 46.85 10.93
C MET A 205 -13.97 46.00 11.86
N SER A 206 -13.36 45.04 12.58
CA SER A 206 -13.60 44.90 14.01
C SER A 206 -12.48 44.11 14.70
N SER A 207 -12.08 44.65 15.83
CA SER A 207 -11.08 44.17 16.78
C SER A 207 -11.65 43.02 17.61
N MET A 208 -10.89 41.93 17.81
CA MET A 208 -10.45 41.43 19.13
C MET A 208 -9.81 40.04 19.01
N ALA A 209 -8.60 39.94 19.58
CA ALA A 209 -8.06 38.84 20.39
C ALA A 209 -8.11 37.37 19.89
N GLY A 210 -6.90 36.81 19.77
CA GLY A 210 -6.58 35.42 20.14
C GLY A 210 -6.66 34.39 19.02
N ASP A 211 -5.52 34.03 18.43
CA ASP A 211 -4.84 32.79 18.81
C ASP A 211 -3.53 32.62 18.04
N ALA A 212 -2.46 32.29 18.77
CA ALA A 212 -1.15 32.02 18.19
C ALA A 212 -1.17 30.66 17.49
N THR A 213 -1.28 30.67 16.16
CA THR A 213 -1.14 29.48 15.34
C THR A 213 0.35 29.12 15.25
N VAL A 214 0.76 28.13 16.05
CA VAL A 214 2.08 27.49 15.93
C VAL A 214 2.14 26.79 14.58
N VAL A 215 2.90 27.38 13.65
CA VAL A 215 3.29 26.71 12.41
C VAL A 215 4.33 25.65 12.76
N ALA A 216 3.87 24.44 13.07
CA ALA A 216 4.74 23.28 13.20
C ALA A 216 5.32 22.95 11.81
N ARG A 217 6.55 23.38 11.56
CA ARG A 217 7.35 22.88 10.43
C ARG A 217 7.53 21.37 10.62
N ARG A 218 6.75 20.59 9.87
CA ARG A 218 6.86 19.13 9.81
C ARG A 218 8.12 18.77 9.03
N THR A 219 9.21 18.47 9.73
CA THR A 219 10.32 17.71 9.17
C THR A 219 9.85 16.28 8.97
N PHE A 220 9.92 15.78 7.73
CA PHE A 220 9.72 14.37 7.42
C PHE A 220 10.77 13.56 8.19
N VAL A 221 10.35 12.91 9.27
CA VAL A 221 11.17 11.96 10.00
C VAL A 221 11.04 10.65 9.25
N SER A 222 12.16 10.09 8.79
CA SER A 222 12.19 8.79 8.10
C SER A 222 11.37 7.76 8.88
N PRO A 223 10.53 6.95 8.23
CA PRO A 223 9.74 5.90 8.89
C PRO A 223 10.63 4.84 9.58
N TRP A 224 11.93 4.85 9.29
CA TRP A 224 12.94 3.97 9.87
C TRP A 224 13.62 4.56 11.12
N LEU A 225 13.35 5.81 11.48
CA LEU A 225 13.85 6.40 12.71
C LEU A 225 12.90 6.07 13.88
N ALA A 226 13.49 5.73 15.02
CA ALA A 226 12.75 5.49 16.24
C ALA A 226 11.82 6.67 16.58
N PRO A 227 10.56 6.41 16.97
CA PRO A 227 9.65 7.47 17.40
C PRO A 227 10.28 8.33 18.52
N PRO A 228 10.00 9.64 18.57
CA PRO A 228 10.48 10.49 19.65
C PRO A 228 10.10 9.91 21.03
N GLY A 229 11.11 9.63 21.86
CA GLY A 229 10.91 9.02 23.19
C GLY A 229 10.97 7.49 23.25
N PHE A 230 11.12 6.80 22.10
CA PHE A 230 11.38 5.37 22.08
C PHE A 230 12.85 5.09 22.44
N ASN A 231 13.06 4.54 23.64
CA ASN A 231 14.33 3.99 24.07
C ASN A 231 14.22 2.46 24.09
N ALA A 232 14.55 1.82 22.97
CA ALA A 232 14.84 0.39 22.98
C ALA A 232 16.33 0.19 22.75
N GLU A 233 16.93 -0.65 23.57
CA GLU A 233 18.28 -1.12 23.35
C GLU A 233 18.24 -2.15 22.20
N ILE A 234 18.56 -1.69 20.99
CA ILE A 234 18.79 -2.60 19.87
C ILE A 234 20.14 -3.26 20.11
N SER A 235 20.13 -4.48 20.64
CA SER A 235 21.32 -5.32 20.75
C SER A 235 21.49 -6.13 19.46
N TRP A 236 22.63 -5.93 18.80
CA TRP A 236 23.00 -6.73 17.64
C TRP A 236 23.63 -8.04 18.13
N ARG A 237 23.28 -9.17 17.53
CA ARG A 237 23.89 -10.48 17.85
C ARG A 237 25.29 -10.66 17.23
N ILE A 238 25.95 -9.57 16.85
CA ILE A 238 27.28 -9.60 16.24
C ILE A 238 28.31 -9.49 17.34
N THR A 239 29.08 -10.56 17.57
CA THR A 239 30.13 -10.59 18.58
C THR A 239 31.36 -9.75 18.19
N ASP A 240 31.61 -9.61 16.89
CA ASP A 240 32.72 -8.83 16.33
C ASP A 240 32.31 -8.21 14.99
N HIS A 241 32.08 -6.90 14.98
CA HIS A 241 31.63 -6.17 13.79
C HIS A 241 32.69 -6.10 12.69
N ASN A 242 33.96 -5.94 13.06
CA ASN A 242 35.05 -5.84 12.09
C ASN A 242 35.22 -7.15 11.34
N LYS A 243 35.06 -8.28 12.04
CA LYS A 243 35.05 -9.60 11.42
C LYS A 243 33.91 -9.77 10.41
N LEU A 244 32.69 -9.36 10.76
CA LEU A 244 31.55 -9.43 9.82
C LEU A 244 31.82 -8.59 8.56
N LEU A 245 32.37 -7.39 8.73
CA LEU A 245 32.73 -6.53 7.60
C LEU A 245 33.80 -7.17 6.71
N GLU A 246 34.85 -7.77 7.30
CA GLU A 246 35.86 -8.52 6.56
C GLU A 246 35.27 -9.72 5.80
N GLU A 247 34.36 -10.47 6.42
CA GLU A 247 33.65 -11.59 5.79
C GLU A 247 32.80 -11.13 4.59
N LEU A 248 32.12 -9.99 4.71
CA LEU A 248 31.34 -9.39 3.62
C LEU A 248 32.23 -8.87 2.48
N LEU A 249 33.36 -8.22 2.81
CA LEU A 249 34.32 -7.72 1.82
C LEU A 249 35.04 -8.84 1.07
N THR A 250 35.27 -9.97 1.72
CA THR A 250 35.93 -11.15 1.13
C THR A 250 34.94 -12.17 0.56
N TRP A 251 33.64 -11.86 0.53
CA TRP A 251 32.61 -12.79 0.08
C TRP A 251 32.82 -13.18 -1.41
N PRO A 252 32.69 -14.47 -1.77
CA PRO A 252 32.92 -14.91 -3.13
C PRO A 252 31.98 -14.21 -4.14
N ARG A 253 32.56 -13.64 -5.19
CA ARG A 253 31.79 -13.02 -6.28
C ARG A 253 30.86 -14.05 -6.93
N GLY A 254 29.62 -13.65 -7.18
CA GLY A 254 28.59 -14.49 -7.82
C GLY A 254 27.90 -15.48 -6.88
N ARG A 255 28.24 -15.49 -5.58
CA ARG A 255 27.45 -16.23 -4.58
C ARG A 255 26.50 -15.29 -3.84
N PRO A 256 25.24 -15.71 -3.62
CA PRO A 256 24.33 -14.94 -2.79
C PRO A 256 24.89 -14.87 -1.36
N ILE A 257 24.81 -13.69 -0.76
CA ILE A 257 25.13 -13.48 0.66
C ILE A 257 23.86 -13.86 1.44
N PRO A 258 23.95 -14.69 2.49
CA PRO A 258 22.82 -14.96 3.38
C PRO A 258 22.20 -13.66 3.88
N GLU A 259 20.89 -13.51 3.72
CA GLU A 259 20.17 -12.30 4.13
C GLU A 259 20.44 -11.94 5.58
N ALA A 260 20.53 -12.93 6.49
CA ALA A 260 20.86 -12.70 7.89
C ALA A 260 22.16 -11.89 8.09
N LEU A 261 23.20 -12.14 7.28
CA LEU A 261 24.48 -11.42 7.38
C LEU A 261 24.37 -9.97 6.89
N ILE A 262 23.50 -9.71 5.91
CA ILE A 262 23.24 -8.36 5.40
C ILE A 262 22.40 -7.58 6.42
N TRP A 263 21.34 -8.21 6.95
CA TRP A 263 20.41 -7.61 7.89
C TRP A 263 21.00 -7.38 9.28
N GLU A 264 22.09 -8.03 9.65
CA GLU A 264 22.73 -7.75 10.93
C GLU A 264 23.61 -6.50 10.90
N HIS A 265 23.97 -5.98 9.72
CA HIS A 265 24.87 -4.83 9.61
C HIS A 265 24.16 -3.49 9.96
N PRO A 266 24.57 -2.74 11.01
CA PRO A 266 23.87 -1.52 11.44
C PRO A 266 23.74 -0.44 10.37
N ALA A 267 24.73 -0.31 9.48
CA ALA A 267 24.67 0.65 8.38
C ALA A 267 23.54 0.36 7.37
N MET A 268 23.12 -0.91 7.23
CA MET A 268 21.97 -1.28 6.37
C MET A 268 20.64 -0.77 6.95
N HIS A 269 20.62 -0.39 8.22
CA HIS A 269 19.48 0.22 8.91
C HIS A 269 19.61 1.73 9.07
N GLY A 270 20.61 2.35 8.42
CA GLY A 270 20.90 3.78 8.54
C GLY A 270 21.44 4.20 9.91
N CYS A 271 21.91 3.26 10.74
CA CYS A 271 22.58 3.59 11.99
C CYS A 271 24.04 4.03 11.70
N LEU A 272 24.47 5.15 12.30
CA LEU A 272 25.87 5.53 12.29
C LEU A 272 26.68 4.55 13.13
N VAL A 273 27.88 4.19 12.66
CA VAL A 273 28.80 3.25 13.32
C VAL A 273 30.08 4.02 13.65
N ASP A 274 30.64 3.79 14.84
CA ASP A 274 31.92 4.40 15.23
C ASP A 274 33.12 3.69 14.57
N THR A 275 34.33 4.22 14.80
CA THR A 275 35.58 3.63 14.27
C THR A 275 35.88 2.23 14.82
N SER A 276 35.18 1.79 15.87
CA SER A 276 35.32 0.48 16.49
C SER A 276 34.28 -0.51 15.97
N GLY A 277 33.37 -0.07 15.08
CA GLY A 277 32.30 -0.91 14.55
C GLY A 277 31.07 -1.02 15.45
N HIS A 278 30.97 -0.21 16.50
CA HIS A 278 29.77 -0.17 17.35
C HIS A 278 28.78 0.85 16.78
N ALA A 279 27.50 0.47 16.71
CA ALA A 279 26.45 1.42 16.40
C ALA A 279 26.51 2.57 17.42
N ILE A 280 26.62 3.82 16.94
CA ILE A 280 26.54 5.00 17.78
C ILE A 280 25.10 5.04 18.29
N GLN A 281 24.88 4.54 19.50
CA GLN A 281 23.57 4.59 20.13
C GLN A 281 23.12 6.05 20.20
N PHE A 282 21.91 6.33 19.75
CA PHE A 282 21.27 7.62 19.93
C PHE A 282 21.09 7.84 21.44
N GLN A 283 22.06 8.50 22.09
CA GLN A 283 21.82 9.13 23.38
C GLN A 283 20.92 10.34 23.12
N ALA A 284 19.61 10.11 23.00
CA ALA A 284 18.64 11.18 23.08
C ALA A 284 18.74 11.76 24.50
N GLY A 285 19.53 12.83 24.63
CA GLY A 285 19.80 13.47 25.90
C GLY A 285 18.50 13.79 26.62
N ARG A 286 18.30 13.18 27.79
CA ARG A 286 17.48 13.78 28.83
C ARG A 286 18.19 15.06 29.27
N THR A 287 17.93 16.17 28.58
CA THR A 287 18.08 17.48 29.21
C THR A 287 17.01 17.55 30.28
N GLY A 288 17.43 17.43 31.54
CA GLY A 288 16.54 17.52 32.70
C GLY A 288 15.79 18.86 32.71
N ILE A 289 14.49 18.78 32.95
CA ILE A 289 13.67 19.86 33.50
C ILE A 289 13.55 19.57 35.00
#